data_AF-A0A537T5L4-F1
#
_entry.id   AF-A0A537T5L4-F1
#
_cell.length_a   1.000
_cell.length_b   1.000
_cell.length_c   1.000
_cell.angle_alpha   90.00
_cell.angle_beta   90.00
_cell.angle_gamma   90.00
#
_symmetry.space_group_name_H-M   'P 1'
#
loop_
_entity.id
_entity.type
_entity.pdbx_description
1 polymer ?
#
loop_
_entity_poly.entity_id
_entity_poly.type
_entity_poly.pdbx_seq_one_letter_code
_entity_poly.pdbx_strand_id
1 'polypeptide(L)'
;FDVVKWTLYTMLNAEELGVTSRNVDDALKSNQPEIRRLLGVEGNFGEQLGLTKDWAVRIVKQVGNYGEVFDRNVGAGSKLGISRGINRLWTKGGIQYAPPVR
;
A
#
# COMPACT_ATOMS: atom_id res chain seq x y z
N PHE A 1 -12.44 0.24 14.31
CA PHE A 1 -11.26 -0.65 14.15
C PHE A 1 -10.89 -0.81 12.68
N ASP A 2 -11.86 -0.82 11.76
CA ASP A 2 -11.63 -1.17 10.35
C ASP A 2 -10.71 -0.21 9.60
N VAL A 3 -10.84 1.11 9.79
CA VAL A 3 -9.99 2.11 9.11
C VAL A 3 -8.50 1.86 9.36
N VAL A 4 -8.11 1.60 10.61
CA VAL A 4 -6.70 1.38 10.98
C VAL A 4 -6.15 0.13 10.30
N LYS A 5 -6.92 -0.97 10.34
CA LYS A 5 -6.54 -2.25 9.72
C LYS A 5 -6.39 -2.10 8.20
N TRP A 6 -7.37 -1.46 7.56
CA TRP A 6 -7.37 -1.26 6.12
C TRP A 6 -6.29 -0.29 5.66
N THR A 7 -5.89 0.68 6.49
CA THR A 7 -4.73 1.53 6.21
C THR A 7 -3.46 0.70 6.01
N LEU A 8 -3.18 -0.24 6.92
CA LEU A 8 -2.02 -1.14 6.77
C LEU A 8 -2.15 -2.04 5.53
N TYR A 9 -3.33 -2.63 5.31
CA TYR A 9 -3.56 -3.49 4.15
C TYR A 9 -3.41 -2.75 2.81
N THR A 10 -3.82 -1.50 2.74
CA THR A 10 -3.61 -0.66 1.56
C THR A 10 -2.12 -0.44 1.31
N MET A 11 -1.33 -0.17 2.35
CA MET A 11 0.12 0.01 2.20
C MET A 11 0.83 -1.27 1.73
N LEU A 12 0.36 -2.45 2.18
CA LEU A 12 0.89 -3.74 1.76
C LEU A 12 0.49 -4.08 0.31
N ASN A 13 -0.79 -3.94 -0.05
CA ASN A 13 -1.27 -4.15 -1.41
C ASN A 13 -0.59 -3.19 -2.40
N ALA A 14 -0.34 -1.93 -2.00
CA ALA A 14 0.41 -0.99 -2.82
C ALA A 14 1.85 -1.46 -3.08
N GLU A 15 2.55 -1.99 -2.06
CA GLU A 15 3.89 -2.57 -2.25
C GLU A 15 3.85 -3.79 -3.18
N GLU A 16 2.87 -4.68 -2.99
CA GLU A 16 2.70 -5.89 -3.79
C GLU A 16 2.41 -5.57 -5.26
N LEU A 17 1.62 -4.53 -5.53
CA LEU A 17 1.28 -4.05 -6.87
C LEU A 17 2.31 -3.07 -7.46
N GLY A 18 3.41 -2.78 -6.75
CA GLY A 18 4.45 -1.86 -7.21
C GLY A 18 4.02 -0.39 -7.27
N VAL A 19 2.96 -0.02 -6.56
CA VAL A 19 2.50 1.36 -6.40
C VAL A 19 3.28 2.02 -5.26
N THR A 20 3.86 3.18 -5.53
CA THR A 20 4.76 3.93 -4.66
C THR A 20 4.29 5.37 -4.53
N SER A 21 4.82 6.10 -3.54
CA SER A 21 4.58 7.55 -3.42
C SER A 21 4.94 8.34 -4.69
N ARG A 22 5.84 7.83 -5.52
CA ARG A 22 6.36 8.51 -6.73
C ARG A 22 5.52 8.26 -7.98
N ASN A 23 4.87 7.10 -8.08
CA ASN A 23 4.12 6.71 -9.29
C ASN A 23 2.61 6.59 -9.07
N VAL A 24 2.10 6.86 -7.86
CA VAL A 24 0.67 6.70 -7.54
C VAL A 24 -0.24 7.52 -8.46
N ASP A 25 0.17 8.74 -8.84
CA ASP A 25 -0.60 9.60 -9.73
C ASP A 25 -0.68 9.02 -11.16
N ASP A 26 0.39 8.35 -11.62
CA ASP A 26 0.38 7.67 -12.92
C ASP A 26 -0.31 6.31 -12.86
N ALA A 27 -0.24 5.62 -11.72
CA ALA A 27 -0.92 4.36 -11.48
C ALA A 27 -2.46 4.49 -11.57
N LEU A 28 -3.01 5.69 -11.36
CA LEU A 28 -4.43 6.00 -11.61
C LEU A 28 -4.86 5.74 -13.07
N LYS A 29 -3.92 5.78 -14.02
CA LYS A 29 -4.15 5.52 -15.44
C LYS A 29 -3.95 4.04 -15.82
N SER A 30 -3.60 3.19 -14.85
CA SER A 30 -3.34 1.77 -15.10
C SER A 30 -4.59 1.05 -15.61
N ASN A 31 -4.42 0.13 -16.56
CA ASN A 31 -5.47 -0.76 -17.01
C ASN A 31 -5.60 -2.04 -16.16
N GLN A 32 -4.70 -2.26 -15.19
CA GLN A 32 -4.76 -3.43 -14.33
C GLN A 32 -5.91 -3.30 -13.31
N PRO A 33 -6.90 -4.22 -13.30
CA PRO A 33 -8.07 -4.11 -12.44
C PRO A 33 -7.75 -3.99 -10.96
N GLU A 34 -6.71 -4.69 -10.48
CA GLU A 34 -6.32 -4.67 -9.07
C GLU A 34 -5.81 -3.29 -8.62
N ILE A 35 -4.99 -2.63 -9.46
CA ILE A 35 -4.52 -1.26 -9.21
C ILE A 35 -5.70 -0.28 -9.25
N ARG A 36 -6.61 -0.43 -10.21
CA ARG A 36 -7.78 0.45 -10.34
C ARG A 36 -8.70 0.36 -9.12
N ARG A 37 -8.93 -0.84 -8.57
CA ARG A 37 -9.70 -1.02 -7.33
C ARG A 37 -8.97 -0.49 -6.11
N LEU A 38 -7.68 -0.81 -5.97
CA LEU A 38 -6.85 -0.31 -4.86
C LEU A 38 -6.93 1.22 -4.77
N LEU A 39 -6.79 1.92 -5.90
CA LEU A 39 -6.73 3.38 -5.95
C LEU A 39 -8.11 4.06 -5.99
N GLY A 40 -9.20 3.30 -5.92
CA GLY A 40 -10.56 3.84 -5.94
C GLY A 40 -10.98 4.45 -7.28
N VAL A 41 -10.33 4.02 -8.38
CA VAL A 41 -10.77 4.29 -9.76
C VAL A 41 -12.00 3.43 -10.10
N GLU A 42 -12.04 2.21 -9.56
CA GLU A 42 -13.19 1.31 -9.61
C GLU A 42 -13.61 0.90 -8.21
N GLY A 43 -14.91 0.73 -7.99
CA GLY A 43 -15.48 0.36 -6.70
C GLY A 43 -15.69 1.55 -5.75
N ASN A 44 -16.32 1.27 -4.61
CA ASN A 44 -16.70 2.27 -3.60
C ASN A 44 -16.24 1.89 -2.18
N PHE A 45 -15.21 1.05 -2.06
CA PHE A 45 -14.77 0.52 -0.77
C PHE A 45 -14.40 1.62 0.25
N GLY A 46 -13.77 2.72 -0.20
CA GLY A 46 -13.48 3.87 0.66
C GLY A 46 -14.73 4.47 1.30
N GLU A 47 -15.83 4.59 0.55
CA GLU A 47 -17.10 5.14 1.03
C GLU A 47 -17.77 4.21 2.05
N GLN A 48 -17.64 2.89 1.88
CA GLN A 48 -18.10 1.90 2.86
C GLN A 48 -17.35 2.01 4.20
N LEU A 49 -16.12 2.53 4.17
CA LEU A 49 -15.33 2.84 5.37
C LEU A 49 -15.59 4.26 5.92
N GLY A 50 -16.51 5.03 5.32
CA GLY A 50 -16.78 6.43 5.68
C GLY A 50 -15.70 7.42 5.22
N LEU A 51 -14.90 7.04 4.22
CA LEU A 51 -13.82 7.83 3.64
C LEU A 51 -14.15 8.19 2.18
N THR A 52 -13.37 9.11 1.61
CA THR A 52 -13.44 9.38 0.17
C THR A 52 -12.87 8.22 -0.65
N LYS A 53 -13.32 8.05 -1.90
CA LYS A 53 -12.86 6.98 -2.80
C LYS A 53 -11.33 6.94 -2.98
N ASP A 54 -10.67 8.10 -2.94
CA ASP A 54 -9.24 8.28 -3.14
C ASP A 54 -8.40 8.03 -1.86
N TRP A 55 -8.99 7.51 -0.78
CA TRP A 55 -8.32 7.33 0.50
C TRP A 55 -6.97 6.59 0.40
N ALA A 56 -6.91 5.55 -0.44
CA ALA A 56 -5.69 4.78 -0.66
C ALA A 56 -4.61 5.59 -1.39
N VAL A 57 -5.00 6.39 -2.39
CA VAL A 57 -4.10 7.33 -3.06
C VAL A 57 -3.53 8.32 -2.05
N ARG A 58 -4.36 8.87 -1.16
CA ARG A 58 -3.93 9.81 -0.12
C ARG A 58 -2.91 9.19 0.83
N ILE A 59 -3.12 7.94 1.25
CA ILE A 59 -2.15 7.21 2.09
C ILE A 59 -0.83 7.05 1.36
N VAL A 60 -0.83 6.45 0.18
CA VAL A 60 0.41 6.13 -0.57
C VAL A 60 1.14 7.41 -0.97
N LYS A 61 0.42 8.48 -1.33
CA LYS A 61 1.03 9.77 -1.66
C LYS A 61 1.70 10.43 -0.46
N GLN A 62 1.07 10.35 0.72
CA GLN A 62 1.58 11.01 1.92
C GLN A 62 2.73 10.25 2.58
N VAL A 63 2.60 8.93 2.72
CA VAL A 63 3.55 8.10 3.49
C VAL A 63 4.17 6.97 2.69
N GLY A 64 3.84 6.80 1.42
CA GLY A 64 4.33 5.69 0.61
C GLY A 64 3.68 4.35 0.96
N ASN A 65 4.09 3.32 0.23
CA ASN A 65 3.73 1.94 0.53
C ASN A 65 4.52 1.38 1.73
N TYR A 66 4.21 0.16 2.14
CA TYR A 66 4.87 -0.46 3.31
C TYR A 66 6.39 -0.56 3.16
N GLY A 67 6.87 -0.96 1.97
CA GLY A 67 8.29 -1.06 1.68
C GLY A 67 9.03 0.27 1.79
N GLU A 68 8.44 1.38 1.29
CA GLU A 68 9.01 2.72 1.38
C GLU A 68 9.09 3.22 2.85
N VAL A 69 8.06 2.94 3.65
CA VAL A 69 8.07 3.26 5.08
C VAL A 69 9.10 2.43 5.82
N PHE A 70 9.19 1.13 5.54
CA PHE A 70 10.18 0.26 6.17
C PHE A 70 11.60 0.73 5.83
N ASP A 71 11.89 0.92 4.54
CA ASP A 71 13.24 1.20 4.07
C ASP A 71 13.81 2.51 4.62
N ARG A 72 13.00 3.59 4.61
CA ARG A 72 13.46 4.90 5.09
C ARG A 72 13.69 4.95 6.61
N ASN A 73 12.94 4.18 7.39
CA ASN A 73 12.90 4.33 8.84
C ASN A 73 13.80 3.33 9.55
N VAL A 74 13.82 2.09 9.07
CA VAL A 74 14.56 0.99 9.70
C VAL A 74 15.39 0.16 8.73
N GLY A 75 15.09 0.22 7.43
CA GLY A 75 15.76 -0.57 6.40
C GLY A 75 17.08 0.04 5.91
N ALA A 76 17.42 -0.27 4.65
CA ALA A 76 18.70 0.09 4.04
C ALA A 76 18.84 1.62 3.83
N GLY A 77 17.71 2.32 3.68
CA GLY A 77 17.66 3.78 3.66
C GLY A 77 17.85 4.46 5.04
N SER A 78 17.99 3.68 6.12
CA SER A 78 18.13 4.20 7.49
C SER A 78 19.50 3.89 8.10
N LYS A 79 19.83 4.57 9.21
CA LYS A 79 21.05 4.27 9.99
C LYS A 79 21.04 2.86 10.63
N LEU A 80 19.87 2.23 10.74
CA LEU A 80 19.74 0.91 11.36
C LEU A 80 20.08 -0.22 10.38
N GLY A 81 19.87 -0.03 9.08
CA GLY A 81 20.24 -1.01 8.05
C GLY A 81 19.58 -2.37 8.20
N ILE A 82 18.38 -2.45 8.80
CA ILE A 82 17.72 -3.72 9.13
C ILE A 82 17.22 -4.38 7.85
N SER A 83 17.63 -5.63 7.62
CA SER A 83 17.06 -6.44 6.54
C SER A 83 15.58 -6.72 6.79
N ARG A 84 14.78 -6.76 5.71
CA ARG A 84 13.32 -7.00 5.80
C ARG A 84 12.97 -8.28 6.57
N GLY A 85 13.75 -9.35 6.43
CA GLY A 85 13.52 -10.61 7.15
C GLY A 85 12.07 -11.09 7.04
N ILE A 86 11.43 -11.37 8.18
CA ILE A 86 10.02 -11.77 8.24
C ILE A 86 9.06 -10.67 7.76
N ASN A 87 9.46 -9.40 7.79
CA ASN A 87 8.66 -8.28 7.31
C ASN A 87 8.64 -8.13 5.78
N ARG A 88 9.17 -9.10 5.02
CA ARG A 88 8.93 -9.19 3.58
C ARG A 88 7.45 -9.49 3.30
N LEU A 89 7.02 -9.14 2.09
CA LEU A 89 5.75 -9.63 1.56
C LEU A 89 5.72 -11.17 1.59
N TRP A 90 4.53 -11.72 1.77
CA TRP A 90 4.31 -13.16 1.78
C TRP A 90 4.81 -13.84 0.49
N THR A 91 4.62 -13.21 -0.67
CA THR A 91 5.15 -13.66 -1.98
C THR A 91 6.68 -13.63 -2.08
N LYS A 92 7.34 -12.94 -1.15
CA LYS A 92 8.81 -12.78 -1.08
C LYS A 92 9.41 -13.49 0.14
N GLY A 93 8.72 -14.51 0.67
CA GLY A 93 9.20 -15.32 1.79
C GLY A 93 9.19 -14.60 3.13
N GLY A 94 8.23 -13.69 3.35
CA GLY A 94 7.92 -13.10 4.65
C GLY A 94 6.50 -13.41 5.11
N ILE A 95 6.01 -12.67 6.11
CA ILE A 95 4.68 -12.89 6.73
C ILE A 95 3.72 -11.72 6.52
N GLN A 96 4.16 -10.65 5.85
CA GLN A 96 3.28 -9.51 5.59
C GLN A 96 2.33 -9.86 4.45
N TYR A 97 1.06 -10.09 4.81
CA TYR A 97 -0.03 -10.43 3.91
C TYR A 97 -1.20 -9.49 4.15
N ALA A 98 -1.82 -9.04 3.06
CA ALA A 98 -3.04 -8.24 3.11
C ALA A 98 -4.14 -8.89 2.26
N PRO A 99 -5.38 -8.94 2.75
CA PRO A 99 -6.53 -9.17 1.89
C PRO A 99 -6.58 -8.12 0.76
N PRO A 100 -6.97 -8.50 -0.47
CA PRO A 100 -7.12 -7.54 -1.55
C PRO A 100 -8.17 -6.48 -1.20
N VAL A 101 -7.87 -5.22 -1.49
CA VAL A 101 -8.84 -4.10 -1.38
C VAL A 101 -9.84 -4.20 -2.51
N ARG A 102 -11.11 -4.51 -2.17
CA ARG A 102 -12.22 -4.70 -3.11
C ARG A 102 -13.53 -4.39 -2.41
#